data_AF-A0A938GIQ2-F1
#
_entry.id   AF-A0A938GIQ2-F1
#
_cell.length_a   1.000
_cell.length_b   1.000
_cell.length_c   1.000
_cell.angle_alpha   90.00
_cell.angle_beta   90.00
_cell.angle_gamma   90.00
#
_symmetry.space_group_name_H-M   'P 1'
#
loop_
_entity.id
_entity.type
_entity.pdbx_description
1 polymer ?
#
loop_
_entity_poly.entity_id
_entity_poly.type
_entity_poly.pdbx_seq_one_letter_code
_entity_poly.pdbx_strand_id
1 'polypeptide(L)'
;MLLRTAFALAVLSLLIFAQRARSSSGSQSSTAPDKKAPAVQPLSLAEQARFEAGKELYAVICGACHQPHGNGQEGLAPPLANSEWATGSEERLIRISLQGLRGPIKVSGKTYQQEMPALAILEDEQIAAVLTYIRREWGNAAAPVDPKTVARIRAETAKREDAWTEAELLKIP
;
A
#
# COMPACT_ATOMS: atom_id res chain seq x y z
N MET A 1 47.30 -33.49 42.73
CA MET A 1 47.44 -34.35 43.92
C MET A 1 46.82 -33.61 45.09
N LEU A 2 45.57 -33.95 45.44
CA LEU A 2 45.18 -34.80 46.58
C LEU A 2 44.81 -33.90 47.78
N LEU A 3 43.75 -34.05 48.57
CA LEU A 3 42.52 -34.86 48.55
C LEU A 3 41.79 -34.54 49.89
N ARG A 4 40.45 -34.71 49.94
CA ARG A 4 39.59 -34.99 51.15
C ARG A 4 39.21 -33.78 52.04
N THR A 5 38.02 -33.61 52.63
CA THR A 5 36.85 -34.42 53.07
C THR A 5 35.66 -33.43 53.26
N ALA A 6 34.40 -33.60 52.79
CA ALA A 6 33.34 -34.61 52.98
C ALA A 6 32.45 -34.45 54.25
N PHE A 7 31.12 -34.58 54.05
CA PHE A 7 30.00 -34.85 55.00
C PHE A 7 29.40 -33.64 55.78
N ALA A 8 28.08 -33.47 55.99
CA ALA A 8 26.92 -34.36 55.85
C ALA A 8 25.54 -33.62 55.97
N LEU A 9 24.49 -34.22 55.38
CA LEU A 9 23.07 -34.39 55.84
C LEU A 9 22.19 -33.13 56.06
N ALA A 10 21.14 -32.84 55.26
CA ALA A 10 19.87 -33.55 55.00
C ALA A 10 18.91 -33.62 56.22
N VAL A 11 17.77 -32.91 56.21
CA VAL A 11 16.44 -33.41 56.64
C VAL A 11 15.31 -32.62 55.95
N LEU A 12 14.40 -33.39 55.36
CA LEU A 12 13.14 -33.10 54.70
C LEU A 12 11.99 -32.94 55.73
N SER A 13 11.05 -32.01 55.54
CA SER A 13 9.70 -32.13 56.11
C SER A 13 8.67 -31.28 55.35
N LEU A 14 7.75 -31.98 54.68
CA LEU A 14 6.44 -31.55 54.18
C LEU A 14 5.67 -30.75 55.23
N LEU A 15 4.84 -29.78 54.82
CA LEU A 15 3.44 -29.71 55.23
C LEU A 15 2.62 -28.82 54.28
N ILE A 16 1.44 -29.35 53.97
CA ILE A 16 0.40 -28.94 53.03
C ILE A 16 -0.40 -27.78 53.64
N PHE A 17 -0.74 -26.74 52.87
CA PHE A 17 -1.99 -26.00 53.06
C PHE A 17 -2.55 -25.50 51.73
N ALA A 18 -3.62 -26.18 51.29
CA ALA A 18 -4.55 -25.71 50.28
C ALA A 18 -5.42 -24.59 50.86
N GLN A 19 -5.63 -23.52 50.08
CA GLN A 19 -6.69 -22.51 50.13
C GLN A 19 -6.28 -21.45 49.08
N ARG A 20 -7.08 -20.92 48.14
CA ARG A 20 -8.53 -20.81 48.00
C ARG A 20 -8.81 -20.32 46.57
N ALA A 21 -9.70 -20.98 45.84
CA ALA A 21 -10.27 -20.46 44.60
C ALA A 21 -11.35 -19.40 44.91
N ARG A 22 -11.21 -18.20 44.34
CA ARG A 22 -12.28 -17.20 44.02
C ARG A 22 -11.58 -16.03 43.29
N SER A 23 -11.60 -15.97 41.96
CA SER A 23 -12.58 -15.27 41.12
C SER A 23 -12.82 -13.80 41.50
N SER A 24 -12.25 -12.89 40.70
CA SER A 24 -12.91 -11.68 40.15
C SER A 24 -11.93 -11.02 39.16
N SER A 25 -12.21 -11.08 37.86
CA SER A 25 -12.82 -9.97 37.13
C SER A 25 -11.86 -8.79 36.96
N GLY A 26 -11.44 -8.52 35.71
CA GLY A 26 -10.68 -7.31 35.43
C GLY A 26 -9.88 -7.23 34.13
N SER A 27 -10.15 -8.08 33.13
CA SER A 27 -9.84 -7.72 31.74
C SER A 27 -10.81 -6.61 31.31
N GLN A 28 -10.33 -5.37 31.33
CA GLN A 28 -10.88 -4.29 30.50
C GLN A 28 -9.88 -4.19 29.34
N SER A 29 -10.11 -4.80 28.17
CA SER A 29 -11.19 -4.49 27.22
C SER A 29 -11.39 -2.99 27.08
N SER A 30 -10.46 -2.33 26.38
CA SER A 30 -10.78 -1.11 25.65
C SER A 30 -11.30 -1.52 24.27
N THR A 31 -12.62 -1.50 24.14
CA THR A 31 -13.37 -1.66 22.91
C THR A 31 -13.21 -0.43 22.03
N ALA A 32 -12.25 -0.46 21.10
CA ALA A 32 -12.45 0.13 19.78
C ALA A 32 -12.59 -1.06 18.82
N PRO A 33 -13.50 -1.03 17.83
CA PRO A 33 -13.42 -2.02 16.77
C PRO A 33 -12.10 -1.77 16.07
N ASP A 34 -11.12 -2.66 16.26
CA ASP A 34 -10.00 -2.80 15.35
C ASP A 34 -10.62 -3.05 13.98
N LYS A 35 -10.83 -1.99 13.21
CA LYS A 35 -11.03 -2.09 11.77
C LYS A 35 -9.70 -2.58 11.22
N LYS A 36 -9.43 -3.89 11.37
CA LYS A 36 -8.48 -4.60 10.55
C LYS A 36 -8.83 -4.20 9.13
N ALA A 37 -7.93 -3.47 8.47
CA ALA A 37 -8.09 -3.13 7.07
C ALA A 37 -8.54 -4.41 6.33
N PRO A 38 -9.60 -4.36 5.51
CA PRO A 38 -10.10 -5.56 4.84
C PRO A 38 -8.93 -6.28 4.18
N ALA A 39 -8.78 -7.57 4.46
CA ALA A 39 -7.75 -8.36 3.80
C ALA A 39 -7.92 -8.18 2.28
N VAL A 40 -6.84 -7.85 1.59
CA VAL A 40 -6.90 -7.59 0.15
C VAL A 40 -7.38 -8.84 -0.56
N GLN A 41 -8.48 -8.70 -1.29
CA GLN A 41 -9.05 -9.83 -2.00
C GLN A 41 -8.12 -10.28 -3.13
N PRO A 42 -7.98 -11.59 -3.36
CA PRO A 42 -7.31 -12.11 -4.54
C PRO A 42 -7.93 -11.53 -5.81
N LEU A 43 -7.10 -11.30 -6.84
CA LEU A 43 -7.59 -10.91 -8.15
C LEU A 43 -8.40 -12.07 -8.75
N SER A 44 -9.53 -11.76 -9.39
CA SER A 44 -10.19 -12.68 -10.31
C SER A 44 -9.30 -12.99 -11.51
N LEU A 45 -9.66 -14.00 -12.30
CA LEU A 45 -8.89 -14.36 -13.51
C LEU A 45 -8.77 -13.18 -14.50
N ALA A 46 -9.86 -12.41 -14.67
CA ALA A 46 -9.85 -11.25 -15.56
C ALA A 46 -8.96 -10.12 -15.01
N GLU A 47 -8.99 -9.89 -13.70
CA GLU A 47 -8.14 -8.88 -13.07
C GLU A 47 -6.67 -9.32 -13.03
N GLN A 48 -6.40 -10.62 -12.91
CA GLN A 48 -5.04 -11.17 -13.02
C GLN A 48 -4.49 -10.98 -14.43
N ALA A 49 -5.27 -11.28 -15.47
CA ALA A 49 -4.86 -11.02 -16.85
C ALA A 49 -4.58 -9.52 -17.07
N ARG A 50 -5.41 -8.64 -16.49
CA ARG A 50 -5.20 -7.19 -16.51
C ARG A 50 -3.92 -6.78 -15.76
N PHE A 51 -3.62 -7.40 -14.62
CA PHE A 51 -2.39 -7.17 -13.87
C PHE A 51 -1.15 -7.52 -14.71
N GLU A 52 -1.13 -8.68 -15.36
CA GLU A 52 0.01 -9.08 -16.21
C GLU A 52 0.19 -8.16 -17.42
N ALA A 53 -0.90 -7.77 -18.09
CA ALA A 53 -0.83 -6.77 -19.17
C ALA A 53 -0.32 -5.41 -18.67
N GLY A 54 -0.73 -5.02 -17.45
CA GLY A 54 -0.27 -3.80 -16.80
C GLY A 54 1.22 -3.80 -16.49
N LYS A 55 1.78 -4.96 -16.13
CA LYS A 55 3.22 -5.14 -15.88
C LYS A 55 4.05 -4.91 -17.15
N GLU A 56 3.62 -5.47 -18.27
CA GLU A 56 4.30 -5.26 -19.56
C GLU A 56 4.25 -3.79 -19.96
N LEU A 57 3.08 -3.15 -19.82
CA LEU A 57 2.90 -1.74 -20.13
C LEU A 57 3.74 -0.84 -19.21
N TYR A 58 3.80 -1.16 -17.91
CA TYR A 58 4.62 -0.44 -16.93
C TYR A 58 6.09 -0.42 -17.35
N ALA A 59 6.64 -1.57 -17.77
CA ALA A 59 8.03 -1.68 -18.16
C ALA A 59 8.40 -0.74 -19.33
N VAL A 60 7.47 -0.52 -20.25
CA VAL A 60 7.69 0.32 -21.44
C VAL A 60 7.47 1.80 -21.16
N ILE A 61 6.45 2.16 -20.39
CA ILE A 61 5.99 3.56 -20.26
C ILE A 61 6.43 4.20 -18.95
N CYS A 62 6.31 3.47 -17.84
CA CYS A 62 6.45 4.02 -16.50
C CYS A 62 7.83 3.76 -15.89
N GLY A 63 8.41 2.60 -16.21
CA GLY A 63 9.63 2.08 -15.60
C GLY A 63 10.87 2.93 -15.85
N ALA A 64 10.92 3.71 -16.93
CA ALA A 64 12.03 4.63 -17.21
C ALA A 64 12.19 5.72 -16.13
N CYS A 65 11.07 6.19 -15.56
CA CYS A 65 11.06 7.23 -14.53
C CYS A 65 10.88 6.62 -13.14
N HIS A 66 9.86 5.76 -12.96
CA HIS A 66 9.51 5.18 -11.67
C HIS A 66 10.34 3.95 -11.29
N GLN A 67 11.28 3.55 -12.16
CA GLN A 67 12.16 2.39 -12.03
C GLN A 67 11.42 1.04 -12.14
N PRO A 68 12.09 -0.04 -12.56
CA PRO A 68 11.47 -1.38 -12.64
C PRO A 68 10.90 -1.90 -11.32
N HIS A 69 11.47 -1.46 -10.19
CA HIS A 69 11.04 -1.85 -8.85
C HIS A 69 10.10 -0.83 -8.18
N GLY A 70 9.64 0.18 -8.92
CA GLY A 70 8.71 1.18 -8.39
C GLY A 70 9.28 2.11 -7.32
N ASN A 71 10.59 2.08 -7.05
CA ASN A 71 11.22 2.91 -6.02
C ASN A 71 11.42 4.37 -6.45
N GLY A 72 11.12 4.71 -7.71
CA GLY A 72 11.40 6.02 -8.26
C GLY A 72 12.89 6.37 -8.27
N GLN A 73 13.17 7.63 -8.54
CA GLN A 73 14.52 8.19 -8.50
C GLN A 73 14.43 9.64 -8.04
N GLU A 74 15.22 10.00 -7.03
CA GLU A 74 15.28 11.37 -6.53
C GLU A 74 15.64 12.35 -7.64
N GLY A 75 14.93 13.47 -7.69
CA GLY A 75 15.09 14.48 -8.76
C GLY A 75 14.40 14.12 -10.09
N LEU A 76 13.83 12.93 -10.23
CA LEU A 76 13.15 12.48 -11.45
C LEU A 76 11.69 12.09 -11.22
N ALA A 77 11.43 11.09 -10.37
CA ALA A 77 10.07 10.59 -10.13
C ALA A 77 9.91 9.99 -8.72
N PRO A 78 8.73 10.12 -8.10
CA PRO A 78 8.47 9.54 -6.79
C PRO A 78 8.37 8.01 -6.81
N PRO A 79 8.54 7.35 -5.64
CA PRO A 79 8.25 5.94 -5.51
C PRO A 79 6.75 5.67 -5.69
N LEU A 80 6.43 4.57 -6.36
CA LEU A 80 5.11 3.95 -6.43
C LEU A 80 5.01 2.75 -5.48
N ALA A 81 6.13 2.07 -5.21
CA ALA A 81 6.21 1.02 -4.21
C ALA A 81 5.94 1.60 -2.81
N ASN A 82 4.98 1.01 -2.10
CA ASN A 82 4.53 1.44 -0.76
C ASN A 82 4.09 2.91 -0.68
N SER A 83 3.67 3.50 -1.81
CA SER A 83 3.23 4.89 -1.88
C SER A 83 1.79 5.05 -1.41
N GLU A 84 1.55 6.07 -0.60
CA GLU A 84 0.22 6.49 -0.18
C GLU A 84 -0.66 6.92 -1.36
N TRP A 85 -0.03 7.38 -2.45
CA TRP A 85 -0.72 7.73 -3.69
C TRP A 85 -1.09 6.49 -4.50
N ALA A 86 -0.19 5.50 -4.58
CA ALA A 86 -0.44 4.26 -5.30
C ALA A 86 -1.59 3.45 -4.67
N THR A 87 -1.69 3.43 -3.33
CA THR A 87 -2.68 2.62 -2.62
C THR A 87 -3.92 3.40 -2.14
N GLY A 88 -3.88 4.73 -2.21
CA GLY A 88 -4.99 5.61 -1.84
C GLY A 88 -6.11 5.66 -2.88
N SER A 89 -6.66 6.86 -3.08
CA SER A 89 -7.80 7.11 -3.98
C SER A 89 -7.48 6.69 -5.43
N GLU A 90 -8.22 5.70 -5.91
CA GLU A 90 -8.18 5.23 -7.31
C GLU A 90 -8.45 6.38 -8.28
N GLU A 91 -9.42 7.23 -7.93
CA GLU A 91 -9.85 8.38 -8.70
C GLU A 91 -8.73 9.40 -8.93
N ARG A 92 -7.85 9.59 -7.94
CA ARG A 92 -6.69 10.48 -8.06
C ARG A 92 -5.64 9.91 -9.00
N LEU A 93 -5.34 8.61 -8.91
CA LEU A 93 -4.39 7.96 -9.81
C LEU A 93 -4.86 7.99 -11.26
N ILE A 94 -6.14 7.74 -11.51
CA ILE A 94 -6.70 7.80 -12.85
C ILE A 94 -6.54 9.21 -13.43
N ARG A 95 -6.84 10.26 -12.64
CA ARG A 95 -6.68 11.66 -13.05
C ARG A 95 -5.23 12.04 -13.33
N ILE A 96 -4.30 11.60 -12.48
CA ILE A 96 -2.86 11.77 -12.72
C ILE A 96 -2.46 11.10 -14.04
N SER A 97 -2.89 9.87 -14.29
CA SER A 97 -2.53 9.16 -15.53
C SER A 97 -3.13 9.84 -16.77
N LEU A 98 -4.36 10.32 -16.70
CA LEU A 98 -5.05 10.90 -17.85
C LEU A 98 -4.58 12.33 -18.20
N GLN A 99 -4.34 13.18 -17.20
CA GLN A 99 -3.99 14.60 -17.43
C GLN A 99 -2.58 14.99 -16.96
N GLY A 100 -1.85 14.07 -16.34
CA GLY A 100 -0.55 14.35 -15.76
C GLY A 100 -0.64 15.03 -14.39
N LEU A 101 0.53 15.32 -13.83
CA LEU A 101 0.71 15.95 -12.52
C LEU A 101 1.84 16.97 -12.59
N ARG A 102 1.65 18.13 -11.99
CA ARG A 102 2.68 19.15 -11.76
C ARG A 102 2.95 19.27 -10.27
N GLY A 103 4.22 19.15 -9.90
CA GLY A 103 4.67 19.36 -8.52
C GLY A 103 4.44 20.80 -8.01
N PRO A 104 4.53 21.03 -6.69
CA PRO A 104 4.97 20.09 -5.67
C PRO A 104 3.94 18.99 -5.34
N ILE A 105 4.46 17.79 -5.05
CA ILE A 105 3.72 16.68 -4.42
C ILE A 105 4.56 16.06 -3.31
N LYS A 106 3.91 15.63 -2.22
CA LYS A 106 4.55 14.86 -1.16
C LYS A 106 4.29 13.38 -1.34
N VAL A 107 5.36 12.58 -1.38
CA VAL A 107 5.28 11.12 -1.45
C VAL A 107 6.29 10.54 -0.47
N SER A 108 5.83 9.67 0.44
CA SER A 108 6.67 9.05 1.47
C SER A 108 7.50 10.06 2.27
N GLY A 109 6.91 11.23 2.58
CA GLY A 109 7.54 12.30 3.34
C GLY A 109 8.55 13.17 2.58
N LYS A 110 8.80 12.89 1.29
CA LYS A 110 9.68 13.70 0.43
C LYS A 110 8.86 14.54 -0.56
N THR A 111 9.39 15.71 -0.92
CA THR A 111 8.76 16.59 -1.91
C THR A 111 9.38 16.38 -3.29
N TYR A 112 8.53 16.19 -4.29
CA TYR A 112 8.88 16.09 -5.70
C TYR A 112 8.30 17.29 -6.45
N GLN A 113 9.13 17.92 -7.29
CA GLN A 113 8.80 19.16 -8.02
C GLN A 113 8.58 18.92 -9.52
N GLN A 114 8.80 17.68 -9.97
CA GLN A 114 8.79 17.30 -11.37
C GLN A 114 7.37 17.26 -11.92
N GLU A 115 7.27 17.30 -13.25
CA GLU A 115 6.03 17.05 -13.96
C GLU A 115 5.96 15.59 -14.42
N MET A 116 4.80 14.96 -14.24
CA MET A 116 4.44 13.72 -14.89
C MET A 116 3.56 14.05 -16.10
N PRO A 117 3.98 13.72 -17.33
CA PRO A 117 3.18 13.94 -18.53
C PRO A 117 1.85 13.18 -18.50
N ALA A 118 0.85 13.73 -19.19
CA ALA A 118 -0.40 13.05 -19.45
C ALA A 118 -0.19 11.79 -20.31
N LEU A 119 -0.88 10.71 -19.96
CA LEU A 119 -0.92 9.45 -20.73
C LEU A 119 -2.28 9.26 -21.42
N ALA A 120 -2.93 10.35 -21.82
CA ALA A 120 -4.24 10.34 -22.48
C ALA A 120 -4.29 9.50 -23.76
N ILE A 121 -3.13 9.22 -24.39
CA ILE A 121 -2.97 8.35 -25.56
C ILE A 121 -3.31 6.88 -25.26
N LEU A 122 -3.25 6.47 -23.99
CA LEU A 122 -3.60 5.12 -23.59
C LEU A 122 -5.12 4.98 -23.47
N GLU A 123 -5.62 3.83 -23.93
CA GLU A 123 -7.01 3.44 -23.82
C GLU A 123 -7.38 3.13 -22.35
N ASP A 124 -8.68 3.11 -22.04
CA ASP A 124 -9.18 2.90 -20.68
C ASP A 124 -8.71 1.59 -20.06
N GLU A 125 -8.72 0.51 -20.84
CA GLU A 125 -8.22 -0.81 -20.47
C GLU A 125 -6.72 -0.78 -20.15
N GLN A 126 -5.93 0.00 -20.89
CA GLN A 126 -4.48 0.11 -20.68
C GLN A 126 -4.15 0.88 -19.41
N ILE A 127 -4.87 1.99 -19.17
CA ILE A 127 -4.76 2.76 -17.92
C ILE A 127 -5.18 1.89 -16.73
N ALA A 128 -6.31 1.19 -16.83
CA ALA A 128 -6.76 0.27 -15.78
C ALA A 128 -5.75 -0.86 -15.54
N ALA A 129 -5.12 -1.37 -16.59
CA ALA A 129 -4.08 -2.39 -16.50
C ALA A 129 -2.88 -1.91 -15.70
N VAL A 130 -2.24 -0.82 -16.12
CA VAL A 130 -1.03 -0.33 -15.45
C VAL A 130 -1.31 0.14 -14.01
N LEU A 131 -2.47 0.75 -13.75
CA LEU A 131 -2.84 1.14 -12.40
C LEU A 131 -3.18 -0.07 -11.51
N THR A 132 -3.77 -1.13 -12.07
CA THR A 132 -3.95 -2.40 -11.35
C THR A 132 -2.61 -3.00 -10.97
N TYR A 133 -1.65 -3.03 -11.90
CA TYR A 133 -0.29 -3.49 -11.62
C TYR A 133 0.35 -2.70 -10.48
N ILE A 134 0.39 -1.37 -10.58
CA ILE A 134 0.95 -0.47 -9.57
C ILE A 134 0.28 -0.69 -8.20
N ARG A 135 -1.04 -0.91 -8.14
CA ARG A 135 -1.81 -1.10 -6.91
C ARG A 135 -1.59 -2.46 -6.22
N ARG A 136 -0.97 -3.41 -6.90
CA ARG A 136 -0.85 -4.82 -6.47
C ARG A 136 0.58 -5.33 -6.39
N GLU A 137 1.55 -4.53 -6.84
CA GLU A 137 2.97 -4.90 -6.91
C GLU A 137 3.78 -4.28 -5.78
N TRP A 138 4.96 -4.83 -5.49
CA TRP A 138 5.93 -4.30 -4.49
C TRP A 138 5.39 -4.22 -3.06
N GLY A 139 4.41 -5.07 -2.74
CA GLY A 139 3.73 -5.06 -1.43
C GLY A 139 2.54 -4.10 -1.36
N ASN A 140 2.23 -3.38 -2.44
CA ASN A 140 1.00 -2.60 -2.53
C ASN A 140 -0.22 -3.51 -2.47
N ALA A 141 -1.22 -3.07 -1.72
CA ALA A 141 -2.35 -3.88 -1.31
C ALA A 141 -3.64 -3.06 -1.44
N ALA A 142 -4.05 -2.79 -2.68
CA ALA A 142 -5.27 -2.04 -2.98
C ALA A 142 -6.17 -2.75 -4.00
N ALA A 143 -7.44 -2.32 -4.12
CA ALA A 143 -8.37 -2.87 -5.11
C ALA A 143 -7.83 -2.64 -6.54
N PRO A 144 -8.05 -3.58 -7.48
CA PRO A 144 -7.73 -3.37 -8.89
C PRO A 144 -8.57 -2.23 -9.48
N VAL A 145 -8.13 -1.68 -10.61
CA VAL A 145 -8.84 -0.61 -11.31
C VAL A 145 -9.78 -1.20 -12.35
N ASP A 146 -11.02 -0.72 -12.37
CA ASP A 146 -12.02 -1.07 -13.38
C ASP A 146 -11.90 -0.10 -14.59
N PRO A 147 -11.75 -0.60 -15.83
CA PRO A 147 -11.77 0.26 -17.02
C PRO A 147 -12.98 1.18 -17.12
N LYS A 148 -14.15 0.79 -16.61
CA LYS A 148 -15.34 1.65 -16.57
C LYS A 148 -15.16 2.87 -15.69
N THR A 149 -14.41 2.74 -14.59
CA THR A 149 -14.05 3.88 -13.72
C THR A 149 -13.14 4.84 -14.48
N VAL A 150 -12.18 4.30 -15.25
CA VAL A 150 -11.31 5.11 -16.12
C VAL A 150 -12.13 5.87 -17.16
N ALA A 151 -13.01 5.17 -17.89
CA ALA A 151 -13.87 5.76 -18.91
C ALA A 151 -14.74 6.90 -18.36
N ARG A 152 -15.35 6.68 -17.18
CA ARG A 152 -16.14 7.70 -16.50
C ARG A 152 -15.29 8.94 -16.18
N ILE A 153 -14.13 8.76 -15.55
CA ILE A 153 -13.27 9.88 -15.17
C ILE A 153 -12.73 10.60 -16.41
N ARG A 154 -12.38 9.87 -17.47
CA ARG A 154 -11.98 10.46 -18.76
C ARG A 154 -13.07 11.36 -19.32
N ALA A 155 -14.33 10.93 -19.27
CA ALA A 155 -15.46 11.75 -19.70
C ALA A 155 -15.67 12.99 -18.79
N GLU A 156 -15.59 12.83 -17.47
CA GLU A 156 -15.71 13.94 -16.50
C GLU A 156 -14.63 15.00 -16.68
N THR A 157 -13.44 14.58 -17.09
CA THR A 157 -12.25 15.43 -17.21
C THR A 157 -11.90 15.81 -18.65
N ALA A 158 -12.78 15.49 -19.63
CA ALA A 158 -12.49 15.63 -21.06
C ALA A 158 -12.11 17.05 -21.52
N LYS A 159 -12.51 18.07 -20.76
CA LYS A 159 -12.21 19.49 -21.04
C LYS A 159 -10.99 20.03 -20.28
N ARG A 160 -10.34 19.21 -19.46
CA ARG A 160 -9.17 19.62 -18.70
C ARG A 160 -7.93 19.45 -19.56
N GLU A 161 -7.22 20.56 -19.75
CA GLU A 161 -5.96 20.60 -20.52
C GLU A 161 -4.73 20.70 -19.60
N ASP A 162 -4.92 21.21 -18.37
CA ASP A 162 -3.84 21.38 -17.40
C ASP A 162 -3.54 20.11 -16.61
N ALA A 163 -2.27 19.89 -16.30
CA ALA A 163 -1.84 18.89 -15.33
C ALA A 163 -2.46 19.16 -13.95
N TRP A 164 -2.69 18.10 -13.17
CA TRP A 164 -3.19 18.22 -11.81
C TRP A 164 -2.12 18.73 -10.85
N THR A 165 -2.54 19.41 -9.79
CA THR A 165 -1.71 19.68 -8.61
C THR A 165 -2.13 18.79 -7.44
N GLU A 166 -1.23 18.55 -6.50
CA GLU A 166 -1.56 17.84 -5.25
C GLU A 166 -2.78 18.48 -4.56
N ALA A 167 -2.82 19.80 -4.47
CA ALA A 167 -3.88 20.54 -3.79
C ALA A 167 -5.27 20.34 -4.44
N GLU A 168 -5.34 20.16 -5.76
CA GLU A 168 -6.59 19.83 -6.44
C GLU A 168 -6.99 18.37 -6.19
N LEU A 169 -6.03 17.45 -6.30
CA LEU A 169 -6.28 16.02 -6.13
C LEU A 169 -6.75 15.68 -4.73
N LEU A 170 -6.21 16.33 -3.69
CA LEU A 170 -6.62 16.12 -2.31
C LEU A 170 -8.06 16.59 -2.00
N LYS A 171 -8.68 17.38 -2.89
CA LYS A 171 -10.12 17.73 -2.77
C LYS A 171 -11.04 16.65 -3.33
N ILE A 172 -10.49 15.71 -4.12
CA ILE A 172 -11.23 14.57 -4.66
C ILE A 172 -11.28 13.49 -3.59
N PRO A 173 -12.47 12.93 -3.27
CA PRO A 173 -12.62 11.95 -2.21
C PRO A 173 -11.74 10.69 -2.35
#